data_AF-A0A0Q5S3P6-F1
#
_entry.id   AF-A0A0Q5S3P6-F1
#
_cell.length_a   1.000
_cell.length_b   1.000
_cell.length_c   1.000
_cell.angle_alpha   90.00
_cell.angle_beta   90.00
_cell.angle_gamma   90.00
#
_symmetry.space_group_name_H-M   'P 1'
#
loop_
_entity.id
_entity.type
_entity.pdbx_description
1 polymer ?
#
loop_
_entity_poly.entity_id
_entity_poly.type
_entity_poly.pdbx_seq_one_letter_code
_entity_poly.pdbx_strand_id
1 'polypeptide(L)' 'MLQRFDDRTTLLHPELGRIEVDCQALFTEDQSQTRLVLTATPGSDDDAKLRLLDVIGVGRFAEQG' A
#
# COMPACT_ATOMS: atom_id res chain seq x y z
N MET A 1 -19.92 0.28 4.62
CA MET A 1 -19.27 -0.57 5.65
C MET A 1 -17.78 -0.59 5.33
N LEU A 2 -16.96 0.15 6.07
CA LEU A 2 -15.50 0.11 5.89
C LEU A 2 -15.01 -1.20 6.51
N GLN A 3 -14.84 -2.23 5.70
CA GLN A 3 -14.30 -3.50 6.18
C GLN A 3 -12.79 -3.30 6.32
N ARG A 4 -12.33 -2.89 7.51
CA ARG A 4 -10.90 -2.89 7.83
C ARG A 4 -10.43 -4.34 7.82
N PHE A 5 -9.92 -4.77 6.69
CA PHE A 5 -9.04 -5.92 6.62
C PHE A 5 -7.72 -5.47 7.22
N ASP A 6 -7.32 -6.10 8.33
CA ASP A 6 -6.00 -5.95 8.95
C ASP A 6 -5.17 -7.13 8.45
N ASP A 7 -4.94 -7.19 7.15
CA ASP A 7 -4.12 -8.23 6.54
C ASP A 7 -2.69 -7.72 6.49
N ARG A 8 -1.80 -8.37 7.25
CA ARG A 8 -0.36 -8.11 7.15
C ARG A 8 0.22 -8.91 6.01
N THR A 9 0.84 -8.19 5.09
CA THR A 9 1.45 -8.79 3.91
C THR A 9 2.87 -8.26 3.71
N THR A 10 3.67 -9.02 2.96
CA THR A 10 5.02 -8.59 2.57
C THR A 10 4.99 -8.09 1.13
N LEU A 11 5.31 -6.81 0.94
CA LEU A 11 5.60 -6.26 -0.38
C LEU A 11 7.08 -6.51 -0.74
N LEU A 12 7.33 -7.04 -1.94
CA LEU A 12 8.67 -7.25 -2.46
C LEU A 12 9.04 -6.10 -3.39
N HIS A 13 9.79 -5.13 -2.88
CA HIS A 13 10.30 -4.02 -3.69
C HIS A 13 11.66 -4.40 -4.31
N PRO A 14 11.87 -4.18 -5.62
CA PRO A 14 13.11 -4.59 -6.29
C PRO A 14 14.39 -3.99 -5.69
N GLU A 15 14.31 -2.76 -5.17
CA GLU A 15 15.48 -2.04 -4.62
C GLU A 15 15.55 -2.06 -3.09
N LEU A 16 14.40 -2.17 -2.41
CA LEU A 16 14.30 -2.09 -0.94
C LEU A 16 14.10 -3.46 -0.28
N GLY A 17 13.89 -4.49 -1.10
CA GLY A 17 13.62 -5.85 -0.64
C GLY A 17 12.23 -5.97 -0.01
N ARG A 18 12.16 -6.78 1.06
CA ARG A 18 10.90 -7.05 1.78
C ARG A 18 10.49 -5.84 2.61
N ILE A 19 9.22 -5.47 2.48
CA ILE A 19 8.57 -4.42 3.27
C ILE A 19 7.32 -5.04 3.90
N GLU A 20 7.25 -5.07 5.22
CA GLU A 20 6.02 -5.48 5.92
C GLU A 20 5.01 -4.33 5.91
N VAL A 21 3.80 -4.62 5.46
CA VAL A 21 2.72 -3.63 5.38
C VAL A 21 1.41 -4.20 5.92
N ASP A 22 0.67 -3.37 6.63
CA ASP A 22 -0.74 -3.55 6.92
C ASP A 22 -1.53 -3.11 5.67
N CYS A 23 -2.38 -3.99 5.13
CA CYS A 23 -3.15 -3.77 3.91
C CYS A 23 -4.63 -3.58 4.21
N GLN A 24 -5.19 -2.43 3.81
CA GLN A 24 -6.61 -2.13 3.94
C GLN A 24 -7.26 -2.02 2.57
N ALA A 25 -8.29 -2.81 2.30
CA ALA A 25 -9.10 -2.71 1.10
C ALA A 25 -10.33 -1.82 1.31
N LEU A 26 -10.45 -0.78 0.48
CA LEU A 26 -11.58 0.13 0.45
C LEU A 26 -12.32 -0.02 -0.88
N PHE A 27 -13.58 -0.40 -0.82
CA PHE A 27 -14.42 -0.58 -2.01
C PHE A 27 -15.18 0.72 -2.30
N THR A 28 -15.38 1.03 -3.59
CA THR A 28 -16.33 2.07 -3.98
C THR A 28 -17.76 1.63 -3.66
N GLU A 29 -18.70 2.57 -3.58
CA GLU A 29 -20.11 2.26 -3.26
C GLU A 29 -20.74 1.26 -4.25
N ASP A 30 -20.38 1.39 -5.52
CA ASP A 30 -20.77 0.48 -6.61
C ASP A 30 -19.93 -0.80 -6.67
N GLN A 31 -18.91 -0.94 -5.82
CA GLN A 31 -17.97 -2.08 -5.75
C GLN A 31 -17.17 -2.35 -7.04
N SER A 32 -17.30 -1.53 -8.08
CA SER A 32 -16.54 -1.64 -9.34
C SER A 32 -15.05 -1.36 -9.19
N GLN A 33 -14.62 -0.73 -8.09
CA GLN A 33 -13.21 -0.44 -7.82
C GLN A 33 -12.84 -0.79 -6.38
N THR A 34 -11.60 -1.26 -6.22
CA THR A 34 -11.00 -1.51 -4.91
C THR A 34 -9.73 -0.69 -4.79
N ARG A 35 -9.64 0.13 -3.74
CA ARG A 35 -8.44 0.88 -3.38
C ARG A 35 -7.75 0.16 -2.23
N LEU A 36 -6.50 -0.23 -2.45
CA LEU A 36 -5.64 -0.77 -1.39
C LEU A 36 -4.86 0.38 -0.75
N VAL A 37 -4.90 0.44 0.58
CA VAL A 37 -4.06 1.33 1.38
C VAL A 37 -3.03 0.47 2.08
N LEU A 38 -1.76 0.69 1.76
CA LEU A 38 -0.63 -0.02 2.35
C LEU A 38 0.06 0.93 3.33
N THR A 39 0.12 0.53 4.59
CA THR A 39 0.79 1.27 5.67
C THR A 39 1.78 0.39 6.38
N ALA A 40 2.77 0.98 7.04
CA ALA A 40 3.63 0.25 7.96
C ALA A 40 3.45 0.78 9.38
N THR A 41 3.92 0.02 10.36
CA THR A 41 3.95 0.48 11.76
C THR A 41 4.78 1.77 11.86
N PRO A 42 4.23 2.88 12.39
CA PRO A 42 4.93 4.16 12.43
C PRO A 42 6.27 4.08 13.17
N GLY A 43 7.34 4.58 12.54
CA GLY A 43 8.69 4.54 13.11
C GLY A 43 9.42 3.19 12.97
N SER A 44 8.83 2.19 12.29
CA SER A 44 9.55 0.97 11.92
C SER A 44 10.50 1.19 10.74
N ASP A 45 11.39 0.22 10.49
CA ASP A 45 12.22 0.19 9.29
C ASP A 45 11.36 0.17 8.00
N ASP A 46 10.24 -0.56 8.03
CA ASP A 46 9.29 -0.60 6.91
C ASP A 46 8.58 0.74 6.67
N ASP A 47 8.28 1.53 7.72
CA ASP A 47 7.80 2.92 7.58
C ASP A 47 8.85 3.81 6.90
N ALA A 48 10.13 3.66 7.26
CA ALA A 48 11.22 4.36 6.59
C ALA A 48 11.34 3.96 5.11
N LYS A 49 11.23 2.66 4.80
CA LYS A 49 11.23 2.17 3.41
C LYS A 49 10.05 2.71 2.61
N LEU A 50 8.84 2.73 3.17
CA LEU A 50 7.67 3.31 2.51
C LEU A 50 7.85 4.81 2.24
N ARG A 51 8.44 5.57 3.17
CA ARG A 51 8.76 7.00 2.95
C ARG A 51 9.79 7.22 1.86
N LEU A 52 10.74 6.29 1.67
CA LEU A 52 11.68 6.38 0.55
C LEU A 52 10.96 6.22 -0.80
N LEU A 53 9.93 5.37 -0.88
CA LEU A 53 9.14 5.22 -2.11
C LEU A 53 8.40 6.51 -2.50
N ASP A 54 7.95 7.31 -1.53
CA ASP A 54 7.33 8.62 -1.78
C ASP A 54 8.29 9.59 -2.49
N VAL A 55 9.58 9.51 -2.13
CA VAL A 55 10.64 10.36 -2.72
C VAL A 55 11.09 9.85 -4.10
N ILE A 56 11.04 8.53 -4.34
CA ILE A 56 11.53 7.89 -5.57
C ILE A 56 10.45 7.82 -6.66
N GLY A 57 9.15 7.84 -6.32
CA GLY A 57 8.08 7.51 -7.27
C GLY A 57 6.89 8.48 -7.32
N VAL A 58 6.89 9.41 -8.27
CA VAL A 58 5.64 9.99 -8.83
C VAL A 58 5.16 9.07 -9.97
N GLY A 59 4.73 7.86 -9.61
CA GLY A 59 4.21 6.89 -10.57
C GLY A 59 2.79 7.26 -11.01
N ARG A 60 2.63 7.76 -12.24
CA ARG A 60 1.31 8.01 -12.84
C ARG A 60 0.54 6.68 -12.91
N PHE A 61 -0.58 6.60 -12.19
CA PHE A 61 -1.57 5.55 -12.37
C PHE A 61 -2.03 5.59 -13.84
N ALA A 62 -1.57 4.66 -14.67
CA ALA A 62 -2.19 4.44 -15.95
C ALA A 62 -3.54 3.77 -15.66
N GLU A 63 -4.62 4.51 -15.84
CA GLU A 63 -5.97 3.95 -15.93
C GLU A 63 -5.97 2.98 -17.12
N GLN A 64 -5.75 1.70 -16.84
CA GLN A 64 -5.96 0.62 -17.81
C GLN A 64 -7.47 0.40 -17.81
N GLY A 65 -8.12 0.95 -18.84
CA GLY A 65 -9.55 0.74 -19.13
C GLY A 65 -9.85 -0.69 -19.58
#